data_AF-A0A427E4L5-F1
#
_entry.id   AF-A0A427E4L5-F1
#
_cell.length_a   1.000
_cell.length_b   1.000
_cell.length_c   1.000
_cell.angle_alpha   90.00
_cell.angle_beta   90.00
_cell.angle_gamma   90.00
#
_symmetry.space_group_name_H-M   'P 1'
#
loop_
_entity.id
_entity.type
_entity.pdbx_description
1 polymer ?
#
loop_
_entity_poly.entity_id
_entity_poly.type
_entity_poly.pdbx_seq_one_letter_code
_entity_poly.pdbx_strand_id
1 'polypeptide(L)' 'MSISYGRPKQQKTEFPRELAVLIVRKACRMAERFESEAIDTMTRDARRALQRGADPAEIVRQMEL' A
#
# COMPACT_ATOMS: atom_id res chain seq x y z
N MET A 1 10.79 52.34 -19.97
CA MET A 1 10.71 51.71 -18.63
C MET A 1 10.02 50.37 -18.81
N SER A 2 10.78 49.27 -18.91
CA SER A 2 10.24 47.94 -19.19
C SER A 2 9.90 47.22 -17.88
N ILE A 3 8.61 47.08 -17.58
CA ILE A 3 8.13 46.33 -16.42
C ILE A 3 8.23 44.84 -16.77
N SER A 4 9.18 44.14 -16.14
CA SER A 4 9.33 42.69 -16.27
C SER A 4 8.24 41.97 -15.48
N TYR A 5 7.27 41.38 -16.17
CA TYR A 5 6.30 40.43 -15.59
C TYR A 5 6.98 39.07 -15.36
N GLY A 6 7.87 38.99 -14.35
CA GLY A 6 8.47 37.73 -13.93
C GLY A 6 7.59 37.06 -12.89
N ARG A 7 7.08 35.84 -13.16
CA ARG A 7 6.45 34.99 -12.13
C ARG A 7 7.44 34.85 -10.96
N PRO A 8 7.04 35.11 -9.70
CA PRO A 8 7.95 34.98 -8.58
C PRO A 8 8.56 33.58 -8.57
N LYS A 9 9.89 33.49 -8.47
CA LYS A 9 10.59 32.21 -8.33
C LYS A 9 9.93 31.45 -7.19
N GLN A 10 9.32 30.31 -7.50
CA GLN A 10 8.83 29.41 -6.46
C GLN A 10 10.01 29.05 -5.57
N GLN A 11 9.95 29.49 -4.30
CA GLN A 11 10.87 29.02 -3.29
C GLN A 11 10.63 27.52 -3.16
N LYS A 12 11.65 26.73 -3.48
CA LYS A 12 11.63 25.30 -3.22
C LYS A 12 11.77 25.12 -1.72
N THR A 13 10.65 24.87 -1.04
CA THR A 13 10.69 24.42 0.35
C THR A 13 11.33 23.04 0.36
N GLU A 14 12.44 22.89 1.09
CA GLU A 14 13.07 21.59 1.26
C GLU A 14 12.16 20.66 2.06
N PHE A 15 12.11 19.40 1.65
CA PHE A 15 11.30 18.42 2.36
C PHE A 15 11.99 18.06 3.68
N PRO A 16 11.33 18.22 4.84
CA PRO A 16 11.97 17.91 6.12
C PRO A 16 12.36 16.43 6.21
N ARG A 17 13.66 16.16 6.42
CA ARG A 17 14.19 14.79 6.50
C ARG A 17 13.49 13.96 7.57
N GLU A 18 13.20 14.55 8.72
CA GLU A 18 12.49 13.88 9.80
C GLU A 18 11.08 13.43 9.38
N LEU A 19 10.35 14.28 8.65
CA LEU A 19 9.04 13.94 8.12
C LEU A 19 9.12 12.73 7.17
N ALA A 20 10.17 12.66 6.34
CA ALA A 20 10.37 11.52 5.43
C ALA A 20 10.55 10.22 6.22
N VAL A 21 11.35 10.25 7.29
CA VAL A 21 11.57 9.10 8.17
C VAL A 21 10.27 8.66 8.85
N LEU A 22 9.46 9.61 9.32
CA LEU A 22 8.18 9.31 9.96
C LEU A 22 7.17 8.68 8.98
N ILE A 23 7.12 9.18 7.74
CA ILE A 23 6.27 8.62 6.68
C ILE A 23 6.67 7.17 6.40
N VAL A 24 7.97 6.89 6.20
CA VAL A 24 8.46 5.53 5.94
C VAL A 24 8.10 4.60 7.10
N ARG A 25 8.34 5.01 8.34
CA ARG A 25 7.99 4.21 9.52
C ARG A 25 6.49 3.90 9.60
N LYS A 26 5.64 4.87 9.27
CA LYS A 26 4.20 4.67 9.22
C LYS A 26 3.82 3.70 8.11
N ALA A 27 4.39 3.86 6.92
CA ALA A 27 4.14 2.98 5.78
C ALA A 27 4.51 1.53 6.09
N CYS A 28 5.68 1.27 6.70
CA CYS A 28 6.08 -0.06 7.12
C CYS A 28 5.06 -0.69 8.08
N ARG A 29 4.66 0.03 9.14
CA ARG A 29 3.65 -0.48 10.10
C ARG A 29 2.29 -0.74 9.44
N MET A 30 1.91 0.08 8.47
CA MET A 30 0.67 -0.11 7.72
C MET A 30 0.77 -1.35 6.83
N ALA A 31 1.89 -1.53 6.13
CA ALA A 31 2.15 -2.71 5.30
C ALA A 31 2.13 -3.99 6.14
N GLU A 32 2.86 -4.04 7.26
CA GLU A 32 2.88 -5.20 8.17
C GLU A 32 1.48 -5.62 8.64
N ARG A 33 0.65 -4.63 9.02
CA ARG A 33 -0.74 -4.89 9.42
C ARG A 33 -1.58 -5.38 8.25
N PHE A 34 -1.47 -4.71 7.11
CA PHE A 34 -2.23 -5.06 5.91
C PHE A 34 -1.89 -6.46 5.42
N GLU A 35 -0.60 -6.82 5.39
CA GLU A 35 -0.12 -8.15 5.01
C GLU A 35 -0.65 -9.22 5.96
N SER A 36 -0.61 -8.97 7.28
CA SER A 36 -1.15 -9.89 8.28
C SER A 36 -2.65 -10.13 8.09
N GLU A 37 -3.43 -9.05 7.93
CA GLU A 37 -4.88 -9.14 7.70
C GLU A 37 -5.23 -9.81 6.36
N ALA A 38 -4.43 -9.60 5.32
CA ALA A 38 -4.61 -10.22 4.01
C ALA A 38 -4.35 -11.73 4.07
N ILE A 39 -3.26 -12.16 4.71
CA ILE A 39 -2.93 -13.58 4.90
C ILE A 39 -4.05 -14.28 5.69
N ASP A 40 -4.50 -13.69 6.79
CA ASP A 40 -5.58 -14.25 7.62
C ASP A 40 -6.89 -14.41 6.83
N THR A 41 -7.23 -13.40 6.02
CA THR A 41 -8.43 -13.41 5.19
C THR A 41 -8.34 -14.47 4.10
N MET A 42 -7.24 -14.51 3.35
CA MET A 42 -7.00 -15.50 2.30
C MET A 42 -7.05 -16.93 2.85
N THR A 43 -6.39 -17.17 3.98
CA THR A 43 -6.37 -18.50 4.63
C THR A 43 -7.77 -18.92 5.08
N ARG A 44 -8.54 -17.98 5.66
CA ARG A 44 -9.91 -18.23 6.11
C ARG A 44 -10.83 -18.57 4.94
N ASP A 45 -10.71 -17.84 3.84
CA ASP A 45 -11.57 -18.04 2.68
C ASP A 45 -11.22 -19.33 1.94
N ALA A 46 -9.93 -19.65 1.76
CA ALA A 46 -9.49 -20.94 1.25
C ALA A 46 -10.03 -22.09 2.11
N ARG A 47 -9.93 -21.99 3.44
CA ARG A 47 -10.47 -23.00 4.37
C ARG A 47 -11.99 -23.16 4.22
N ARG A 48 -12.73 -22.05 4.08
CA ARG A 48 -14.19 -22.09 3.86
C ARG A 48 -14.55 -22.73 2.52
N ALA A 49 -13.78 -22.46 1.47
CA ALA A 49 -14.00 -23.07 0.16
C ALA A 49 -13.78 -24.59 0.22
N LEU A 50 -12.71 -25.05 0.87
CA LEU A 50 -12.46 -26.48 1.11
C LEU A 50 -13.61 -27.14 1.88
N GLN A 51 -14.11 -26.48 2.93
CA GLN A 51 -15.26 -26.98 3.70
C GLN A 51 -16.55 -27.09 2.87
N ARG A 52 -16.69 -26.29 1.82
CA ARG A 52 -17.80 -26.37 0.86
C ARG A 52 -17.58 -27.39 -0.25
N GLY A 53 -16.46 -28.12 -0.21
CA GLY A 53 -16.12 -29.16 -1.19
C GLY A 53 -15.47 -28.63 -2.47
N ALA A 54 -14.96 -27.39 -2.46
CA ALA A 54 -14.20 -26.88 -3.60
C ALA A 54 -12.89 -27.67 -3.78
N ASP A 55 -12.52 -27.92 -5.03
CA ASP A 55 -11.23 -28.53 -5.39
C ASP A 55 -10.08 -27.55 -5.08
N PRO A 56 -9.03 -27.97 -4.34
CA PRO A 56 -7.84 -27.16 -4.11
C PRO A 56 -7.24 -26.51 -5.37
N ALA A 57 -7.23 -27.22 -6.51
CA ALA A 57 -6.69 -26.67 -7.76
C ALA A 57 -7.50 -25.46 -8.27
N GLU A 58 -8.82 -25.51 -8.08
CA GLU A 58 -9.71 -24.41 -8.43
C GLU A 58 -9.55 -23.22 -7.47
N ILE A 59 -9.30 -23.46 -6.18
CA ILE A 59 -9.01 -22.40 -5.21
C ILE A 59 -7.73 -21.65 -5.60
N VAL A 60 -6.66 -22.36 -5.94
CA VAL A 60 -5.39 -21.75 -6.41
C VAL A 60 -5.64 -20.89 -7.64
N ARG A 61 -6.38 -21.41 -8.62
CA ARG A 61 -6.73 -20.68 -9.84
C ARG A 61 -7.57 -19.43 -9.57
N GLN A 62 -8.57 -19.52 -8.70
CA GLN A 62 -9.47 -18.40 -8.37
C GLN A 62 -8.80 -17.33 -7.51
N MET A 63 -7.84 -17.71 -6.66
CA MET A 63 -7.11 -16.79 -5.78
C MET A 63 -5.82 -16.26 -6.40
N GLU A 64 -5.51 -16.65 -7.65
CA GLU A 64 -4.30 -16.24 -8.38
C GLU A 64 -3.00 -16.56 -7.61
N LEU A 65 -2.96 -17.73 -6.97
CA LEU A 65 -1.86 -18.22 -6.15
C LEU A 65 -0.82 -19.04 -6.93
#